data_AF-A0A8H8RQR6-F1
#
_entry.id   AF-A0A8H8RQR6-F1
#
_cell.length_a   1.000
_cell.length_b   1.000
_cell.length_c   1.000
_cell.angle_alpha   90.00
_cell.angle_beta   90.00
_cell.angle_gamma   90.00
#
_symmetry.space_group_name_H-M   'P 1'
#
loop_
_entity.id
_entity.type
_entity.pdbx_description
1 polymer ?
#
loop_
_entity_poly.entity_id
_entity_poly.type
_entity_poly.pdbx_seq_one_letter_code
_entity_poly.pdbx_strand_id
1 'polypeptide(L)'
;MDEDEVLRRREEKGKAVVNEADMVGVKVRFSDGALPDHSLRLGKDDSVRLLIRRVVEEVGLTPPKRIKIVYMGRILVEGKSLIDQGWNAQEEHVLSALVFDS
;
A
#
# COMPACT_ATOMS: atom_id res chain seq x y z
N MET A 1 -20.36 29.36 -19.53
CA MET A 1 -21.68 28.83 -19.16
C MET A 1 -21.99 27.81 -20.25
N ASP A 2 -21.75 26.51 -20.10
CA ASP A 2 -21.75 25.71 -18.86
C ASP A 2 -21.09 24.32 -19.06
N GLU A 3 -20.33 23.91 -18.03
CA GLU A 3 -20.37 22.58 -17.37
C GLU A 3 -19.63 21.32 -17.87
N ASP A 4 -18.91 21.27 -19.00
CA ASP A 4 -18.22 20.02 -19.42
C ASP A 4 -16.72 19.90 -19.03
N GLU A 5 -16.21 20.76 -18.13
CA GLU A 5 -14.76 20.87 -17.82
C GLU A 5 -14.32 20.21 -16.48
N VAL A 6 -15.21 19.56 -15.72
CA VAL A 6 -14.88 19.18 -14.32
C VAL A 6 -14.59 17.68 -14.08
N LEU A 7 -14.62 16.81 -15.10
CA LEU A 7 -14.50 15.35 -14.87
C LEU A 7 -13.15 14.69 -15.21
N ARG A 8 -12.08 15.45 -15.51
CA ARG A 8 -10.76 14.87 -15.89
C ARG A 8 -9.61 15.18 -14.93
N ARG A 9 -9.91 15.54 -13.67
CA ARG A 9 -8.90 15.99 -12.69
C ARG A 9 -8.60 14.99 -11.57
N ARG A 10 -8.53 13.68 -11.88
CA ARG A 10 -8.20 12.65 -10.88
C ARG A 10 -7.15 11.61 -11.29
N GLU A 11 -6.38 11.81 -12.36
CA GLU A 11 -5.32 10.87 -12.76
C GLU A 11 -3.88 11.39 -12.62
N GLU A 12 -3.68 12.61 -12.11
CA GLU A 12 -2.34 13.22 -12.01
C GLU A 12 -1.98 13.65 -10.59
N LYS A 13 -1.91 12.70 -9.65
CA LYS A 13 -1.09 12.90 -8.45
C LYS A 13 0.01 11.85 -8.40
N GLY A 14 1.13 12.21 -9.02
CA GLY A 14 2.43 11.64 -8.69
C GLY A 14 2.91 10.52 -9.60
N LYS A 15 2.76 10.63 -10.91
CA LYS A 15 3.61 9.88 -11.84
C LYS A 15 4.99 10.56 -11.89
N ALA A 16 5.65 10.65 -10.74
CA ALA A 16 7.02 11.12 -10.65
C ALA A 16 7.92 10.05 -11.24
N VAL A 17 8.01 9.99 -12.58
CA VAL A 17 8.96 9.20 -13.39
C VAL A 17 9.55 8.03 -12.60
N VAL A 18 8.70 7.08 -12.19
CA VAL A 18 9.17 6.00 -11.32
C VAL A 18 9.77 5.00 -12.26
N ASN A 19 11.10 4.94 -12.30
CA ASN A 19 11.80 3.86 -12.98
C ASN A 19 11.18 2.53 -12.54
N GLU A 20 10.77 1.70 -13.49
CA GLU A 20 10.22 0.37 -13.17
C GLU A 20 11.22 -0.47 -12.32
N ALA A 21 12.51 -0.17 -12.43
CA ALA A 21 13.58 -0.76 -11.62
C ALA A 21 13.53 -0.37 -10.13
N ASP A 22 12.87 0.72 -9.77
CA ASP A 22 12.75 1.21 -8.38
C ASP A 22 11.40 0.87 -7.74
N MET A 23 10.53 0.16 -8.48
CA MET A 23 9.26 -0.33 -7.99
C MET A 23 9.40 -1.73 -7.38
N VAL A 24 8.91 -1.87 -6.15
CA VAL A 24 8.82 -3.11 -5.41
C VAL A 24 7.39 -3.64 -5.51
N GLY A 25 7.25 -4.85 -6.03
CA GLY A 25 5.97 -5.57 -6.03
C GLY A 25 5.72 -6.19 -4.68
N VAL A 26 4.54 -5.94 -4.10
CA VAL A 26 4.15 -6.58 -2.84
C VAL A 26 2.77 -7.17 -2.88
N LYS A 27 2.65 -8.32 -2.23
CA LYS A 27 1.41 -9.06 -2.06
C LYS A 27 1.00 -9.03 -0.60
N VAL A 28 -0.14 -8.42 -0.32
CA VAL A 28 -0.73 -8.30 1.00
C VAL A 28 -1.76 -9.40 1.18
N ARG A 29 -1.53 -10.28 2.15
CA ARG A 29 -2.46 -11.32 2.56
C ARG A 29 -3.15 -10.93 3.86
N PHE A 30 -4.47 -10.85 3.85
CA PHE A 30 -5.24 -10.53 5.05
C PHE A 30 -5.36 -11.75 5.96
N SER A 31 -4.94 -11.61 7.22
CA SER A 31 -5.01 -12.71 8.18
C SER A 31 -6.43 -13.00 8.67
N ASP A 32 -7.34 -12.04 8.50
CA ASP A 32 -8.76 -12.18 8.89
C ASP A 32 -9.51 -13.16 7.97
N GLY A 33 -8.95 -13.53 6.81
CA GLY A 33 -9.59 -14.44 5.84
C GLY A 33 -10.83 -13.86 5.15
N ALA A 34 -11.34 -12.71 5.61
CA ALA A 34 -12.50 -12.03 5.03
C ALA A 34 -12.20 -11.30 3.72
N LEU A 35 -10.92 -11.02 3.43
CA LEU A 35 -10.48 -10.25 2.26
C LEU A 35 -9.52 -11.08 1.38
N PRO A 36 -9.63 -10.98 0.04
CA PRO A 36 -8.71 -11.65 -0.88
C PRO A 36 -7.30 -11.06 -0.79
N ASP A 37 -6.30 -11.85 -1.17
CA ASP A 37 -4.92 -11.36 -1.33
C ASP A 37 -4.91 -10.18 -2.30
N HIS A 38 -4.19 -9.11 -1.96
CA HIS A 38 -4.12 -7.90 -2.75
C HIS A 38 -2.68 -7.54 -3.10
N SER A 39 -2.36 -7.41 -4.38
CA SER A 39 -1.02 -7.05 -4.85
C SER A 39 -0.95 -5.60 -5.31
N LEU A 40 0.04 -4.87 -4.82
CA LEU A 40 0.30 -3.49 -5.21
C LEU A 40 1.79 -3.25 -5.44
N ARG A 41 2.12 -2.18 -6.15
CA ARG A 41 3.50 -1.76 -6.43
C ARG A 41 3.79 -0.45 -5.71
N LEU A 42 4.91 -0.38 -5.01
CA LEU A 42 5.38 0.81 -4.29
C LEU A 42 6.82 1.12 -4.67
N GLY A 43 7.20 2.39 -4.61
CA GLY A 43 8.58 2.79 -4.73
C GLY A 43 9.39 2.31 -3.53
N LYS A 44 10.66 1.98 -3.75
CA LYS A 44 11.58 1.56 -2.69
C LYS A 44 11.70 2.57 -1.52
N ASP A 45 11.56 3.86 -1.81
CA ASP A 45 11.65 4.94 -0.82
C ASP A 45 10.31 5.20 -0.09
N ASP A 46 9.22 4.58 -0.54
CA ASP A 46 7.91 4.81 0.06
C ASP A 46 7.88 4.39 1.54
N SER A 47 6.99 5.04 2.28
CA SER A 47 6.76 4.75 3.69
C SER A 47 5.74 3.62 3.87
N VAL A 48 5.89 2.85 4.95
CA VAL A 48 4.90 1.85 5.37
C VAL A 48 3.51 2.48 5.59
N ARG A 49 3.45 3.75 6.00
CA ARG A 49 2.19 4.50 6.11
C ARG A 49 1.46 4.64 4.77
N LEU A 50 2.19 4.89 3.68
CA LEU A 50 1.60 5.00 2.35
C LEU A 50 1.07 3.63 1.89
N LEU A 51 1.81 2.56 2.15
CA LEU A 51 1.37 1.18 1.91
C LEU A 51 0.04 0.90 2.61
N ILE A 52 -0.05 1.13 3.91
CA ILE A 52 -1.27 0.86 4.69
C ILE A 52 -2.43 1.65 4.12
N ARG A 53 -2.21 2.93 3.85
CA ARG A 53 -3.25 3.80 3.28
C ARG A 53 -3.75 3.28 1.93
N ARG A 54 -2.86 2.93 1.01
CA ARG A 54 -3.19 2.33 -0.29
C ARG A 54 -4.02 1.06 -0.11
N VAL A 55 -3.58 0.17 0.78
CA VAL A 55 -4.29 -1.08 1.05
C VAL A 55 -5.69 -0.80 1.59
N VAL A 56 -5.84 0.10 2.57
CA VAL A 56 -7.14 0.50 3.13
C VAL A 56 -8.07 1.07 2.06
N GLU A 57 -7.54 1.93 1.19
CA GLU A 57 -8.29 2.52 0.06
C GLU A 57 -8.73 1.44 -0.95
N GLU A 58 -7.85 0.52 -1.32
CA GLU A 58 -8.13 -0.55 -2.30
C GLU A 58 -9.17 -1.57 -1.78
N VAL A 59 -9.12 -1.92 -0.49
CA VAL A 59 -10.09 -2.86 0.10
C VAL A 59 -11.34 -2.20 0.67
N GLY A 60 -11.45 -0.87 0.55
CA GLY A 60 -12.61 -0.12 1.02
C GLY A 60 -12.84 -0.19 2.54
N LEU A 61 -11.77 -0.36 3.32
CA LEU A 61 -11.88 -0.42 4.77
C LEU A 61 -12.23 0.97 5.31
N THR A 62 -13.43 1.06 5.89
CA THR A 62 -13.92 2.30 6.52
C THR A 62 -13.55 2.34 8.00
N PRO A 63 -13.31 3.55 8.57
CA PRO A 63 -13.14 3.71 10.01
C PRO A 63 -14.32 3.09 10.77
N PRO A 64 -14.10 2.46 11.95
CA PRO A 64 -12.91 2.53 12.80
C PRO A 64 -11.81 1.50 12.48
N LYS A 65 -11.97 0.70 11.42
CA LYS A 65 -11.06 -0.40 11.12
C LYS A 65 -9.65 0.08 10.77
N ARG A 66 -8.64 -0.57 11.35
CA ARG A 66 -7.21 -0.28 11.12
C ARG A 66 -6.49 -1.53 10.62
N ILE A 67 -5.43 -1.34 9.85
CA ILE A 67 -4.59 -2.45 9.38
C ILE A 67 -3.19 -2.29 9.95
N LYS A 68 -2.61 -3.38 10.48
CA LYS A 68 -1.18 -3.47 10.75
C LYS A 68 -0.55 -4.45 9.77
N ILE A 69 0.56 -4.06 9.16
CA ILE A 69 1.30 -4.92 8.25
C ILE A 69 2.40 -5.64 9.04
N VAL A 70 2.52 -6.94 8.80
CA VAL A 70 3.54 -7.82 9.35
C VAL A 70 4.37 -8.36 8.20
N TYR A 71 5.68 -8.23 8.31
CA TYR A 71 6.64 -8.74 7.35
C TYR A 71 7.67 -9.61 8.07
N MET A 72 7.85 -10.86 7.61
CA MET A 72 8.76 -11.83 8.22
C MET A 72 8.64 -11.94 9.76
N GLY A 73 7.41 -11.92 10.28
CA GLY A 73 7.14 -12.00 11.72
C GLY A 73 7.34 -10.70 12.51
N ARG A 74 7.61 -9.57 11.85
CA ARG A 74 7.74 -8.26 12.49
C ARG A 74 6.63 -7.32 12.04
N ILE A 75 5.99 -6.64 12.99
CA ILE A 75 5.05 -5.56 12.67
C ILE A 75 5.85 -4.39 12.11
N LEU A 76 5.50 -3.95 10.91
CA LEU A 76 6.14 -2.83 10.25
C LEU A 76 5.76 -1.52 10.94
N VAL A 77 6.75 -0.63 11.09
CA VAL A 77 6.55 0.69 11.68
C VAL A 77 6.15 1.68 10.59
N GLU A 78 4.99 2.33 10.74
CA GLU A 78 4.41 3.23 9.73
C GLU A 78 5.35 4.39 9.33
N GLY A 79 6.16 4.87 10.27
CA GLY A 79 7.09 5.99 10.06
C GLY A 79 8.42 5.63 9.40
N LYS A 80 8.65 4.37 9.03
CA LYS A 80 9.88 3.92 8.37
C LYS A 80 9.64 3.62 6.89
N SER A 81 10.68 3.79 6.09
CA SER A 81 10.67 3.43 4.68
C SER A 81 10.75 1.91 4.51
N LEU A 82 10.26 1.40 3.37
CA LEU A 82 10.24 -0.03 3.06
C LEU A 82 11.65 -0.66 3.07
N ILE A 83 12.65 0.02 2.49
CA ILE A 83 14.05 -0.45 2.50
C ILE A 83 14.60 -0.60 3.92
N ASP A 84 14.29 0.33 4.83
CA ASP A 84 14.76 0.27 6.24
C ASP A 84 14.14 -0.92 7.01
N GLN A 85 13.07 -1.50 6.47
CA GLN A 85 12.43 -2.70 6.98
C GLN A 85 12.93 -3.99 6.30
N GLY A 86 13.97 -3.90 5.47
CA GLY A 86 14.62 -5.04 4.82
C GLY A 86 13.93 -5.49 3.53
N TRP A 87 13.34 -4.56 2.78
CA TRP A 87 12.71 -4.86 1.50
C TRP A 87 13.70 -4.74 0.35
N ASN A 88 13.76 -5.77 -0.50
CA ASN A 88 14.59 -5.81 -1.70
C ASN A 88 13.75 -5.45 -2.93
N ALA A 89 14.19 -4.48 -3.74
CA ALA A 89 13.44 -4.05 -4.92
C ALA A 89 13.38 -5.09 -6.06
N GLN A 90 14.18 -6.16 -6.00
CA GLN A 90 14.22 -7.21 -7.02
C GLN A 90 13.23 -8.36 -6.78
N GLU A 91 12.62 -8.45 -5.60
CA GLU A 91 11.79 -9.59 -5.20
C GLU A 91 10.35 -9.16 -4.90
N GLU A 92 9.40 -10.07 -5.14
CA GLU A 92 8.03 -9.88 -4.69
C GLU A 92 7.92 -10.24 -3.21
N HIS A 93 7.52 -9.28 -2.38
CA HIS A 93 7.39 -9.50 -0.93
C HIS A 93 5.96 -9.85 -0.56
N VAL A 94 5.79 -10.91 0.22
CA VAL A 94 4.50 -11.30 0.79
C VAL A 94 4.38 -10.77 2.21
N LEU A 95 3.36 -9.97 2.45
CA LEU A 95 3.08 -9.32 3.72
C LEU A 95 1.79 -9.88 4.32
N SER A 96 1.72 -9.95 5.64
CA SER A 96 0.50 -10.27 6.35
C SER A 96 -0.17 -9.00 6.87
N ALA A 97 -1.42 -8.75 6.49
CA ALA A 97 -2.23 -7.65 6.97
C ALA A 97 -3.16 -8.14 8.09
N LEU A 98 -2.94 -7.61 9.28
CA LEU A 98 -3.81 -7.79 10.44
C LEU A 98 -4.85 -6.67 10.46
N VAL A 99 -6.11 -7.03 10.26
CA VAL A 99 -7.24 -6.09 10.35
C VAL A 99 -7.71 -6.05 11.80
N PHE A 100 -7.85 -4.84 12.34
CA PHE A 100 -8.38 -4.60 13.68
C PHE A 100 -9.67 -3.80 13.55
N ASP A 101 -10.75 -4.32 14.13
CA ASP A 101 -11.97 -3.57 14.41
C ASP A 101 -11.82 -2.92 15.79
N SER A 102 -12.19 -1.65 15.94
CA SER A 102 -12.00 -0.88 17.17
C SER A 102 -13.28 -0.22 17.64
#